data_AF-A0A4U3A7X5-F1
#
_entry.id   AF-A0A4U3A7X5-F1
#
_cell.length_a   1.000
_cell.length_b   1.000
_cell.length_c   1.000
_cell.angle_alpha   90.00
_cell.angle_beta   90.00
_cell.angle_gamma   90.00
#
_symmetry.space_group_name_H-M   'P 1'
#
loop_
_entity.id
_entity.type
_entity.pdbx_description
1 polymer ?
#
loop_
_entity_poly.entity_id
_entity_poly.type
_entity_poly.pdbx_seq_one_letter_code
_entity_poly.pdbx_strand_id
1 'polypeptide(L)'
;MNREWAYAYELVWMRSSGILQGKALLDELEERKKRKIIKTEEVKVLYGILTFYTMYDLEKFNALFDYAEVMQPNIELITDEFIREAYSGRIKEGLSYAYLMQDKVDKARELCHEILNLEDDKECFALLRASALGYLAESYTFESYDRASWYVNKALETLDSCHVERAKKRRKNIFNTYAFIKLVNKQGLDNIKIYNVCEEAFYQVLIGKSDVAIKLLKECEIKDGKLSPMKKCILGYALKDTKLIEESIVDFECEGNRFYSKFPKKMLVKFTKNGTMCEGGVI
;
A
#
# COMPACT_ATOMS: atom_id res chain seq x y z
N MET A 1 35.34 2.29 -1.95
CA MET A 1 34.11 1.48 -2.13
C MET A 1 33.18 1.60 -0.93
N ASN A 2 33.52 1.05 0.25
CA ASN A 2 32.56 0.94 1.38
C ASN A 2 31.99 2.28 1.91
N ARG A 3 32.76 3.38 1.91
CA ARG A 3 32.30 4.70 2.38
C ARG A 3 31.29 5.38 1.45
N GLU A 4 31.28 5.03 0.17
CA GLU A 4 30.30 5.57 -0.79
C GLU A 4 28.98 4.85 -0.64
N TRP A 5 29.04 3.51 -0.64
CA TRP A 5 27.90 2.64 -0.40
C TRP A 5 27.22 2.93 0.93
N ALA A 6 27.97 3.04 2.03
CA ALA A 6 27.42 3.38 3.34
C ALA A 6 26.69 4.73 3.33
N TYR A 7 27.22 5.72 2.61
CA TYR A 7 26.62 7.06 2.51
C TYR A 7 25.27 7.05 1.77
N ALA A 8 25.13 6.22 0.74
CA ALA A 8 23.87 6.05 0.01
C ALA A 8 22.88 5.17 0.78
N TYR A 9 23.34 4.07 1.37
CA TYR A 9 22.50 3.14 2.12
C TYR A 9 21.99 3.72 3.45
N GLU A 10 22.65 4.73 4.00
CA GLU A 10 22.10 5.49 5.12
C GLU A 10 20.75 6.14 4.75
N LEU A 11 20.60 6.71 3.54
CA LEU A 11 19.31 7.23 3.08
C LEU A 11 18.25 6.13 2.95
N VAL A 12 18.65 4.97 2.44
CA VAL A 12 17.76 3.80 2.34
C VAL A 12 17.27 3.40 3.72
N TRP A 13 18.18 3.37 4.71
CA TRP A 13 17.84 3.08 6.09
C TRP A 13 16.91 4.14 6.68
N MET A 14 17.25 5.43 6.58
CA MET A 14 16.45 6.56 7.08
C MET A 14 15.03 6.52 6.52
N ARG A 15 14.87 6.30 5.20
CA ARG A 15 13.55 6.15 4.58
C ARG A 15 12.81 4.96 5.15
N SER A 16 13.46 3.79 5.19
CA SER A 16 12.82 2.56 5.63
C SER A 16 12.35 2.60 7.09
N SER A 17 13.06 3.35 7.92
CA SER A 17 12.73 3.60 9.34
C SER A 17 11.63 4.65 9.51
N GLY A 18 11.22 5.35 8.43
CA GLY A 18 10.24 6.42 8.48
C GLY A 18 10.79 7.76 8.96
N ILE A 19 12.11 7.94 8.99
CA ILE A 19 12.76 9.20 9.40
C ILE A 19 12.63 10.24 8.27
N LEU A 20 12.80 9.80 7.02
CA LEU A 20 12.68 10.65 5.82
C LEU A 20 11.69 10.03 4.84
N GLN A 21 10.69 10.77 4.40
CA GLN A 21 9.73 10.31 3.39
C GLN A 21 9.31 11.46 2.48
N GLY A 22 8.88 11.14 1.26
CA GLY A 22 8.34 12.11 0.30
C GLY A 22 9.27 13.30 0.07
N LYS A 23 8.78 14.52 0.32
CA LYS A 23 9.55 15.75 0.08
C LYS A 23 10.82 15.85 0.94
N ALA A 24 10.76 15.45 2.22
CA ALA A 24 11.93 15.53 3.10
C ALA A 24 13.07 14.61 2.63
N LEU A 25 12.73 13.44 2.07
CA LEU A 25 13.71 12.56 1.44
C LEU A 25 14.29 13.18 0.16
N LEU A 26 13.45 13.81 -0.66
CA LEU A 26 13.89 14.48 -1.88
C LEU A 26 14.88 15.61 -1.57
N ASP A 27 14.54 16.47 -0.61
CA ASP A 27 15.37 17.60 -0.21
C ASP A 27 16.75 17.12 0.29
N GLU A 28 16.78 16.12 1.18
CA GLU A 28 18.05 15.55 1.67
C GLU A 28 18.84 14.85 0.56
N LEU A 29 18.17 14.15 -0.36
CA LEU A 29 18.82 13.49 -1.50
C LEU A 29 19.53 14.50 -2.42
N GLU A 30 18.89 15.62 -2.73
CA GLU A 30 19.51 16.71 -3.51
C GLU A 30 20.67 17.36 -2.77
N GLU A 31 20.54 17.59 -1.45
CA GLU A 31 21.64 18.11 -0.64
C GLU A 31 22.84 17.14 -0.56
N ARG A 32 22.60 15.83 -0.56
CA ARG A 32 23.70 14.84 -0.59
C ARG A 32 24.42 14.78 -1.93
N LYS A 33 23.70 14.94 -3.04
CA LYS A 33 24.30 15.02 -4.39
C LYS A 33 25.27 16.20 -4.51
N LYS A 34 24.95 17.34 -3.87
CA LYS A 34 25.84 18.52 -3.83
C LYS A 34 27.10 18.30 -2.99
N ARG A 35 26.98 17.57 -1.88
CA ARG A 35 28.06 17.37 -0.91
C ARG A 35 29.11 16.35 -1.34
N LYS A 36 28.75 15.39 -2.19
CA LYS A 36 29.64 14.28 -2.56
C LYS A 36 29.40 13.78 -3.97
N ILE A 37 30.50 13.63 -4.72
CA ILE A 37 30.48 13.04 -6.07
C ILE A 37 30.31 11.52 -5.96
N ILE A 38 29.27 11.00 -6.61
CA ILE A 38 29.00 9.56 -6.76
C ILE A 38 29.73 9.05 -8.01
N LYS A 39 30.55 8.02 -7.84
CA LYS A 39 31.45 7.48 -8.85
C LYS A 39 30.98 6.14 -9.40
N THR A 40 30.48 5.25 -8.54
CA THR A 40 30.08 3.88 -8.93
C THR A 40 28.70 3.86 -9.58
N GLU A 41 28.54 3.11 -10.66
CA GLU A 41 27.28 3.06 -11.42
C GLU A 41 26.15 2.48 -10.59
N GLU A 42 26.42 1.46 -9.78
CA GLU A 42 25.44 0.86 -8.87
C GLU A 42 24.91 1.89 -7.86
N VAL A 43 25.78 2.75 -7.32
CA VAL A 43 25.35 3.79 -6.39
C VAL A 43 24.58 4.90 -7.10
N LYS A 44 24.90 5.22 -8.37
CA LYS A 44 24.08 6.13 -9.17
C LYS A 44 22.68 5.57 -9.39
N VAL A 45 22.57 4.28 -9.72
CA VAL A 45 21.28 3.59 -9.85
C VAL A 45 20.54 3.59 -8.51
N LEU A 46 21.23 3.37 -7.39
CA LEU A 46 20.62 3.44 -6.06
C LEU A 46 20.04 4.83 -5.74
N TYR A 47 20.73 5.91 -6.13
CA TYR A 47 20.19 7.26 -6.03
C TYR A 47 18.96 7.45 -6.91
N GLY A 48 18.95 6.86 -8.10
CA GLY A 48 17.75 6.76 -8.93
C GLY A 48 16.60 6.07 -8.20
N ILE A 49 16.84 4.89 -7.60
CA ILE A 49 15.83 4.18 -6.79
C ILE A 49 15.33 5.03 -5.61
N LEU A 50 16.20 5.79 -4.96
CA LEU A 50 15.80 6.71 -3.90
C LEU A 50 14.93 7.86 -4.43
N THR A 51 15.22 8.39 -5.63
CA THR A 51 14.35 9.35 -6.32
C THR A 51 13.00 8.72 -6.71
N PHE A 52 13.00 7.49 -7.23
CA PHE A 52 11.77 6.73 -7.48
C PHE A 52 10.92 6.59 -6.21
N TYR A 53 11.57 6.32 -5.08
CA TYR A 53 10.88 6.22 -3.79
C TYR A 53 10.25 7.53 -3.31
N THR A 54 10.75 8.71 -3.70
CA THR A 54 10.06 9.96 -3.35
C THR A 54 8.75 10.09 -4.12
N MET A 55 8.73 9.68 -5.39
CA MET A 55 7.51 9.67 -6.21
C MET A 55 6.49 8.66 -5.67
N TYR A 56 6.98 7.50 -5.20
CA TYR A 56 6.17 6.49 -4.52
C TYR A 56 5.54 7.07 -3.25
N ASP A 57 6.36 7.68 -2.37
CA ASP A 57 5.91 8.23 -1.09
C ASP A 57 4.92 9.39 -1.25
N LEU A 58 5.03 10.13 -2.35
CA LEU A 58 4.13 11.24 -2.72
C LEU A 58 2.93 10.79 -3.57
N GLU A 59 2.82 9.49 -3.84
CA GLU A 59 1.78 8.86 -4.67
C GLU A 59 1.63 9.51 -6.06
N LYS A 60 2.75 9.96 -6.62
CA LYS A 60 2.82 10.54 -7.97
C LYS A 60 3.02 9.44 -9.00
N PHE A 61 2.03 8.55 -9.13
CA PHE A 61 2.15 7.31 -9.91
C PHE A 61 2.48 7.53 -11.39
N ASN A 62 1.96 8.56 -12.04
CA ASN A 62 2.29 8.85 -13.44
C ASN A 62 3.79 9.13 -13.61
N ALA A 63 4.33 10.05 -12.81
CA ALA A 63 5.76 10.35 -12.82
C ALA A 63 6.61 9.13 -12.42
N LEU A 64 6.11 8.32 -11.48
CA LEU A 64 6.76 7.09 -11.05
C LEU A 64 6.90 6.08 -12.20
N PHE A 65 5.86 5.90 -13.02
CA PHE A 65 5.92 4.99 -14.19
C PHE A 65 6.94 5.46 -15.22
N ASP A 66 6.84 6.74 -15.64
CA ASP A 66 7.76 7.32 -16.61
C ASP A 66 9.22 7.23 -16.13
N TYR A 67 9.44 7.49 -14.84
CA TYR A 67 10.78 7.42 -14.25
C TYR A 67 11.32 6.00 -14.15
N ALA A 68 10.48 5.01 -13.86
CA ALA A 68 10.88 3.61 -13.84
C ALA A 68 11.33 3.12 -15.23
N GLU A 69 10.63 3.51 -16.29
CA GLU A 69 11.00 3.18 -17.68
C GLU A 69 12.38 3.74 -18.05
N VAL A 70 12.68 4.99 -17.66
CA VAL A 70 13.99 5.63 -17.89
C VAL A 70 15.10 4.94 -17.09
N MET A 71 14.81 4.44 -15.89
CA MET A 71 15.81 3.81 -15.03
C MET A 71 16.11 2.36 -15.40
N GLN A 72 15.15 1.63 -15.96
CA GLN A 72 15.26 0.19 -16.19
C GLN A 72 16.53 -0.21 -16.97
N PRO A 73 16.93 0.47 -18.07
CA PRO A 73 18.19 0.15 -18.76
C PRO A 73 19.43 0.30 -17.89
N ASN A 74 19.45 1.27 -16.96
CA ASN A 74 20.59 1.47 -16.07
C ASN A 74 20.72 0.35 -15.04
N ILE A 75 19.61 -0.25 -14.61
CA ILE A 75 19.64 -1.44 -13.74
C ILE A 75 20.18 -2.64 -14.51
N GLU A 76 19.76 -2.83 -15.76
CA GLU A 76 20.19 -3.96 -16.61
C GLU A 76 21.69 -3.94 -16.91
N LEU A 77 22.32 -2.76 -16.95
CA LEU A 77 23.76 -2.60 -17.15
C LEU A 77 24.61 -2.95 -15.91
N ILE A 78 24.00 -3.19 -14.74
CA ILE A 78 24.74 -3.60 -13.54
C ILE A 78 25.29 -5.01 -13.76
N THR A 79 26.61 -5.19 -13.62
CA THR A 79 27.28 -6.46 -13.87
C THR A 79 27.04 -7.48 -12.76
N ASP A 80 27.06 -7.04 -11.51
CA ASP A 80 26.76 -7.88 -10.35
C ASP A 80 25.30 -8.31 -10.36
N GLU A 81 25.07 -9.60 -10.54
CA GLU A 81 23.75 -10.20 -10.68
C GLU A 81 22.88 -9.99 -9.45
N PHE A 82 23.44 -10.19 -8.25
CA PHE A 82 22.71 -10.00 -7.02
C PHE A 82 22.24 -8.55 -6.85
N ILE A 83 23.10 -7.56 -7.13
CA ILE A 83 22.74 -6.15 -7.05
C ILE A 83 21.67 -5.82 -8.10
N ARG A 84 21.83 -6.32 -9.34
CA ARG A 84 20.87 -6.12 -10.44
C ARG A 84 19.49 -6.66 -10.07
N GLU A 85 19.40 -7.88 -9.56
CA GLU A 85 18.14 -8.50 -9.11
C GLU A 85 17.54 -7.77 -7.91
N ALA A 86 18.35 -7.43 -6.91
CA ALA A 86 17.90 -6.69 -5.74
C ALA A 86 17.31 -5.33 -6.11
N TYR A 87 17.91 -4.64 -7.09
CA TYR A 87 17.46 -3.33 -7.56
C TYR A 87 16.24 -3.43 -8.45
N SER A 88 16.22 -4.39 -9.37
CA SER A 88 15.03 -4.69 -10.19
C SER A 88 13.84 -5.03 -9.30
N GLY A 89 14.02 -5.91 -8.31
CA GLY A 89 12.99 -6.28 -7.35
C GLY A 89 12.39 -5.08 -6.60
N ARG A 90 13.23 -4.12 -6.18
CA ARG A 90 12.77 -2.88 -5.52
C ARG A 90 11.89 -2.01 -6.42
N ILE A 91 12.22 -1.92 -7.71
CA ILE A 91 11.41 -1.19 -8.68
C ILE A 91 10.09 -1.93 -8.93
N LYS A 92 10.14 -3.25 -9.13
CA LYS A 92 8.94 -4.08 -9.28
C LYS A 92 8.02 -3.98 -8.07
N GLU A 93 8.55 -3.92 -6.85
CA GLU A 93 7.75 -3.74 -5.63
C GLU A 93 6.93 -2.43 -5.69
N GLY A 94 7.60 -1.32 -5.99
CA GLY A 94 6.95 -0.02 -6.10
C GLY A 94 5.96 0.07 -7.26
N LEU A 95 6.30 -0.52 -8.41
CA LEU A 95 5.42 -0.60 -9.57
C LEU A 95 4.20 -1.47 -9.30
N SER A 96 4.34 -2.59 -8.58
CA SER A 96 3.22 -3.46 -8.21
C SER A 96 2.16 -2.70 -7.42
N TYR A 97 2.59 -1.93 -6.41
CA TYR A 97 1.69 -1.06 -5.65
C TYR A 97 1.07 0.03 -6.51
N ALA A 98 1.88 0.73 -7.32
CA ALA A 98 1.38 1.82 -8.18
C ALA A 98 0.34 1.32 -9.20
N TYR A 99 0.59 0.16 -9.82
CA TYR A 99 -0.37 -0.47 -10.72
C TYR A 99 -1.63 -0.90 -9.99
N LEU A 100 -1.50 -1.45 -8.78
CA LEU A 100 -2.65 -1.79 -7.95
C LEU A 100 -3.49 -0.55 -7.65
N MET A 101 -2.90 0.55 -7.17
CA MET A 101 -3.63 1.78 -6.86
C MET A 101 -4.36 2.35 -8.08
N GLN A 102 -3.75 2.22 -9.27
CA GLN A 102 -4.33 2.64 -10.55
C GLN A 102 -5.32 1.65 -11.16
N ASP A 103 -5.71 0.62 -10.39
CA ASP A 103 -6.63 -0.45 -10.77
C ASP A 103 -6.18 -1.30 -11.97
N LYS A 104 -4.87 -1.34 -12.24
CA LYS A 104 -4.24 -2.20 -13.24
C LYS A 104 -3.82 -3.51 -12.56
N VAL A 105 -4.81 -4.23 -12.03
CA VAL A 105 -4.64 -5.40 -11.15
C VAL A 105 -3.81 -6.51 -11.78
N ASP A 106 -4.02 -6.82 -13.07
CA ASP A 106 -3.28 -7.91 -13.72
C ASP A 106 -1.79 -7.61 -13.83
N LYS A 107 -1.42 -6.36 -14.17
CA LYS A 107 -0.01 -5.92 -14.19
C LYS A 107 0.62 -5.95 -12.80
N ALA A 108 -0.13 -5.55 -11.77
CA ALA A 108 0.35 -5.64 -10.39
C ALA A 108 0.64 -7.09 -9.98
N ARG A 109 -0.25 -8.03 -10.33
CA ARG A 109 -0.10 -9.45 -10.04
C ARG A 109 1.07 -10.06 -10.80
N GLU A 110 1.23 -9.73 -12.08
CA GLU A 110 2.35 -10.16 -12.92
C GLU A 110 3.69 -9.80 -12.29
N LEU A 111 3.91 -8.52 -11.95
CA LEU A 111 5.13 -8.06 -11.30
C LEU A 111 5.35 -8.70 -9.92
N CYS A 112 4.28 -8.95 -9.16
CA CYS A 112 4.39 -9.68 -7.90
C CYS A 112 4.87 -11.12 -8.12
N HIS A 113 4.37 -11.81 -9.13
CA HIS A 113 4.82 -13.16 -9.46
C HIS A 113 6.26 -13.17 -9.98
N GLU A 114 6.69 -12.17 -10.76
CA GLU A 114 8.09 -12.01 -11.12
C GLU A 114 9.00 -11.87 -9.90
N ILE A 115 8.59 -11.09 -8.89
CA ILE A 115 9.32 -10.96 -7.62
C ILE A 115 9.42 -12.31 -6.90
N LEU A 116 8.33 -13.09 -6.87
CA LEU A 116 8.31 -14.39 -6.19
C LEU A 116 9.22 -15.41 -6.88
N ASN A 117 9.40 -15.27 -8.19
CA ASN A 117 10.24 -16.14 -9.02
C ASN A 117 11.72 -15.73 -9.07
N LEU A 118 12.14 -14.63 -8.41
CA LEU A 118 13.56 -14.30 -8.30
C LEU A 118 14.32 -15.45 -7.61
N GLU A 119 15.52 -15.76 -8.11
CA GLU A 119 16.41 -16.70 -7.44
C GLU A 119 16.83 -16.13 -6.08
N ASP A 120 16.84 -16.96 -5.03
CA ASP A 120 17.08 -16.47 -3.67
C ASP A 120 17.72 -17.54 -2.80
N ASP A 121 18.83 -18.11 -3.28
CA ASP A 121 19.57 -19.19 -2.61
C ASP A 121 20.04 -18.80 -1.19
N LYS A 122 20.07 -17.50 -0.90
CA LYS A 122 20.54 -16.93 0.37
C LYS A 122 19.42 -16.30 1.22
N GLU A 123 18.16 -16.49 0.83
CA GLU A 123 16.97 -15.94 1.51
C GLU A 123 17.05 -14.41 1.77
N CYS A 124 17.73 -13.68 0.88
CA CYS A 124 17.94 -12.24 0.94
C CYS A 124 16.72 -11.42 0.52
N PHE A 125 15.74 -12.03 -0.17
CA PHE A 125 14.57 -11.34 -0.71
C PHE A 125 13.28 -11.58 0.06
N ALA A 126 13.35 -12.18 1.27
CA ALA A 126 12.16 -12.48 2.07
C ALA A 126 11.26 -11.25 2.33
N LEU A 127 11.84 -10.08 2.65
CA LEU A 127 11.05 -8.85 2.82
C LEU A 127 10.37 -8.38 1.53
N LEU A 128 11.05 -8.53 0.40
CA LEU A 128 10.53 -8.17 -0.91
C LEU A 128 9.38 -9.11 -1.31
N ARG A 129 9.58 -10.43 -1.15
CA ARG A 129 8.56 -11.46 -1.39
C ARG A 129 7.33 -11.31 -0.51
N ALA A 130 7.51 -11.03 0.79
CA ALA A 130 6.40 -10.76 1.70
C ALA A 130 5.55 -9.57 1.25
N SER A 131 6.17 -8.59 0.59
CA SER A 131 5.49 -7.40 0.06
C SER A 131 4.69 -7.73 -1.19
N ALA A 132 5.28 -8.47 -2.12
CA ALA A 132 4.58 -9.00 -3.29
C ALA A 132 3.37 -9.85 -2.89
N LEU A 133 3.51 -10.75 -1.89
CA LEU A 133 2.40 -11.52 -1.35
C LEU A 133 1.32 -10.62 -0.72
N GLY A 134 1.72 -9.56 -0.01
CA GLY A 134 0.79 -8.56 0.52
C GLY A 134 -0.02 -7.86 -0.58
N TYR A 135 0.62 -7.43 -1.66
CA TYR A 135 -0.06 -6.81 -2.80
C TYR A 135 -0.94 -7.80 -3.57
N LEU A 136 -0.52 -9.06 -3.71
CA LEU A 136 -1.36 -10.12 -4.26
C LEU A 136 -2.62 -10.30 -3.41
N ALA A 137 -2.48 -10.39 -2.08
CA ALA A 137 -3.62 -10.48 -1.17
C ALA A 137 -4.58 -9.30 -1.33
N GLU A 138 -4.04 -8.08 -1.31
CA GLU A 138 -4.80 -6.85 -1.48
C GLU A 138 -5.54 -6.83 -2.83
N SER A 139 -4.89 -7.27 -3.91
CA SER A 139 -5.49 -7.33 -5.25
C SER A 139 -6.70 -8.26 -5.34
N TYR A 140 -6.81 -9.28 -4.47
CA TYR A 140 -7.95 -10.20 -4.43
C TYR A 140 -9.05 -9.77 -3.46
N THR A 141 -8.88 -8.65 -2.72
CA THR A 141 -9.82 -8.16 -1.69
C THR A 141 -11.27 -8.16 -2.15
N PHE A 142 -11.51 -7.75 -3.39
CA PHE A 142 -12.85 -7.54 -3.96
C PHE A 142 -13.32 -8.69 -4.86
N GLU A 143 -12.51 -9.74 -5.03
CA GLU A 143 -12.72 -10.85 -5.96
C GLU A 143 -12.83 -12.21 -5.25
N SER A 144 -11.92 -12.53 -4.32
CA SER A 144 -11.89 -13.81 -3.64
C SER A 144 -11.23 -13.71 -2.27
N TYR A 145 -12.03 -13.86 -1.22
CA TYR A 145 -11.54 -13.89 0.16
C TYR A 145 -10.54 -15.02 0.40
N ASP A 146 -10.77 -16.20 -0.17
CA ASP A 146 -9.91 -17.37 0.05
C ASP A 146 -8.52 -17.17 -0.54
N ARG A 147 -8.44 -16.67 -1.79
CA ARG A 147 -7.16 -16.32 -2.42
C ARG A 147 -6.46 -15.20 -1.65
N ALA A 148 -7.19 -14.14 -1.31
CA ALA A 148 -6.64 -13.04 -0.55
C ALA A 148 -6.05 -13.51 0.79
N SER A 149 -6.79 -14.33 1.54
CA SER A 149 -6.36 -14.92 2.82
C SER A 149 -5.16 -15.84 2.67
N TRP A 150 -5.12 -16.65 1.61
CA TRP A 150 -3.97 -17.52 1.32
C TRP A 150 -2.69 -16.71 1.15
N TYR A 151 -2.74 -15.64 0.33
CA TYR A 151 -1.60 -14.74 0.12
C TYR A 151 -1.19 -14.00 1.41
N VAL A 152 -2.15 -13.55 2.23
CA VAL A 152 -1.83 -12.96 3.54
C VAL A 152 -1.05 -13.95 4.39
N ASN A 153 -1.54 -15.19 4.53
CA ASN A 153 -0.91 -16.18 5.39
C ASN A 153 0.50 -16.51 4.89
N LYS A 154 0.68 -16.65 3.56
CA LYS A 154 2.00 -16.81 2.95
C LYS A 154 2.92 -15.62 3.22
N ALA A 155 2.41 -14.39 3.18
CA ALA A 155 3.19 -13.20 3.49
C ALA A 155 3.66 -13.20 4.96
N LEU A 156 2.80 -13.62 5.89
CA LEU A 156 3.13 -13.73 7.31
C LEU A 156 4.15 -14.84 7.60
N GLU A 157 3.97 -16.02 7.00
CA GLU A 157 4.94 -17.14 7.05
C GLU A 157 6.32 -16.68 6.56
N THR A 158 6.36 -15.97 5.42
CA THR A 158 7.60 -15.43 4.85
C THR A 158 8.30 -14.43 5.78
N LEU A 159 7.55 -13.72 6.63
CA LEU A 159 8.11 -12.79 7.61
C LEU A 159 8.53 -13.47 8.90
N ASP A 160 8.11 -14.70 9.18
CA ASP A 160 8.48 -15.42 10.42
C ASP A 160 9.97 -15.79 10.43
N SER A 161 10.56 -16.01 9.25
CA SER A 161 12.01 -16.17 9.07
C SER A 161 12.80 -14.85 9.15
N CYS A 162 12.13 -13.70 9.23
CA CYS A 162 12.78 -12.37 9.22
C CYS A 162 12.79 -11.71 10.61
N HIS A 163 13.96 -11.65 11.24
CA HIS A 163 14.12 -11.03 12.58
C HIS A 163 14.57 -9.56 12.57
N VAL A 164 14.47 -8.88 11.42
CA VAL A 164 14.84 -7.45 11.29
C VAL A 164 13.68 -6.52 11.65
N GLU A 165 13.97 -5.33 12.18
CA GLU A 165 12.94 -4.37 12.62
C GLU A 165 11.93 -4.01 11.49
N ARG A 166 12.42 -3.95 10.24
CA ARG A 166 11.59 -3.71 9.06
C ARG A 166 10.51 -4.78 8.86
N ALA A 167 10.78 -6.03 9.24
CA ALA A 167 9.83 -7.13 9.17
C ALA A 167 8.64 -6.90 10.11
N LYS A 168 8.87 -6.32 11.30
CA LYS A 168 7.79 -5.99 12.26
C LYS A 168 6.82 -4.96 11.68
N LYS A 169 7.35 -3.89 11.06
CA LYS A 169 6.52 -2.86 10.39
C LYS A 169 5.73 -3.48 9.24
N ARG A 170 6.38 -4.30 8.39
CA ARG A 170 5.71 -4.99 7.28
C ARG A 170 4.60 -5.92 7.76
N ARG A 171 4.86 -6.68 8.82
CA ARG A 171 3.89 -7.57 9.46
C ARG A 171 2.65 -6.82 9.96
N LYS A 172 2.84 -5.67 10.62
CA LYS A 172 1.73 -4.81 11.06
C LYS A 172 0.89 -4.34 9.87
N ASN A 173 1.52 -3.93 8.77
CA ASN A 173 0.82 -3.53 7.55
C ASN A 173 -0.01 -4.69 6.98
N ILE A 174 0.58 -5.90 6.87
CA ILE A 174 -0.12 -7.09 6.36
C ILE A 174 -1.30 -7.46 7.26
N PHE A 175 -1.15 -7.39 8.59
CA PHE A 175 -2.26 -7.62 9.50
C PHE A 175 -3.39 -6.62 9.32
N ASN A 176 -3.08 -5.33 9.11
CA ASN A 176 -4.08 -4.31 8.82
C ASN A 176 -4.79 -4.57 7.49
N THR A 177 -4.05 -4.91 6.43
CA THR A 177 -4.64 -5.33 5.15
C THR A 177 -5.57 -6.52 5.34
N TYR A 178 -5.17 -7.52 6.15
CA TYR A 178 -6.01 -8.68 6.41
C TYR A 178 -7.29 -8.34 7.17
N ALA A 179 -7.20 -7.46 8.16
CA ALA A 179 -8.36 -6.95 8.89
C ALA A 179 -9.35 -6.29 7.91
N PHE A 180 -8.86 -5.41 7.02
CA PHE A 180 -9.70 -4.80 6.00
C PHE A 180 -10.35 -5.85 5.07
N ILE A 181 -9.59 -6.82 4.56
CA ILE A 181 -10.09 -7.91 3.71
C ILE A 181 -11.21 -8.70 4.41
N LYS A 182 -11.03 -9.04 5.69
CA LYS A 182 -12.03 -9.70 6.52
C LYS A 182 -13.29 -8.87 6.67
N LEU A 183 -13.15 -7.57 6.97
CA LEU A 183 -14.28 -6.66 7.15
C LEU A 183 -15.09 -6.48 5.86
N VAL A 184 -14.41 -6.28 4.72
CA VAL A 184 -15.06 -6.14 3.39
C VAL A 184 -15.85 -7.39 3.04
N ASN A 185 -15.29 -8.58 3.33
CA ASN A 185 -15.91 -9.87 3.01
C ASN A 185 -16.80 -10.43 4.12
N LYS A 186 -16.88 -9.76 5.28
CA LYS A 186 -17.58 -10.20 6.49
C LYS A 186 -17.17 -11.60 6.98
N GLN A 187 -15.87 -11.88 6.98
CA GLN A 187 -15.30 -13.18 7.32
C GLN A 187 -14.51 -13.12 8.63
N GLY A 188 -14.72 -14.08 9.54
CA GLY A 188 -13.95 -14.23 10.78
C GLY A 188 -13.94 -12.98 11.68
N LEU A 189 -15.11 -12.36 11.88
CA LEU A 189 -15.29 -11.11 12.63
C LEU A 189 -15.24 -11.30 14.15
N ASP A 190 -15.55 -12.50 14.62
CA ASP A 190 -15.54 -12.94 16.02
C ASP A 190 -14.16 -12.82 16.70
N ASN A 191 -13.10 -13.04 15.93
CA ASN A 191 -11.71 -13.05 16.42
C ASN A 191 -10.79 -12.12 15.62
N ILE A 192 -11.37 -11.06 15.03
CA ILE A 192 -10.60 -10.13 14.22
C ILE A 192 -9.62 -9.30 15.07
N LYS A 193 -8.37 -9.21 14.62
CA LYS A 193 -7.37 -8.31 15.19
C LYS A 193 -7.31 -7.04 14.36
N ILE A 194 -7.54 -5.91 15.01
CA ILE A 194 -7.59 -4.59 14.37
C ILE A 194 -6.52 -3.71 15.01
N TYR A 195 -5.70 -3.05 14.19
CA TYR A 195 -4.62 -2.17 14.69
C TYR A 195 -4.76 -0.71 14.27
N ASN A 196 -5.80 -0.39 13.48
CA ASN A 196 -6.04 0.92 12.89
C ASN A 196 -7.47 1.38 13.19
N VAL A 197 -7.64 2.68 13.44
CA VAL A 197 -8.93 3.29 13.77
C VAL A 197 -9.94 3.19 12.63
N CYS A 198 -9.47 3.18 11.38
CA CYS A 198 -10.33 3.04 10.20
C CYS A 198 -11.03 1.67 10.19
N GLU A 199 -10.27 0.59 10.29
CA GLU A 199 -10.81 -0.78 10.38
C GLU A 199 -11.66 -0.97 11.65
N GLU A 200 -11.28 -0.35 12.77
CA GLU A 200 -12.06 -0.41 14.02
C GLU A 200 -13.43 0.25 13.84
N ALA A 201 -13.46 1.46 13.29
CA ALA A 201 -14.71 2.14 13.00
C ALA A 201 -15.58 1.30 12.05
N PHE A 202 -14.99 0.69 11.01
CA PHE A 202 -15.75 -0.15 10.10
C PHE A 202 -16.32 -1.40 10.80
N TYR A 203 -15.54 -2.06 11.64
CA TYR A 203 -16.00 -3.17 12.46
C TYR A 203 -17.19 -2.77 13.36
N GLN A 204 -17.10 -1.64 14.05
CA GLN A 204 -18.18 -1.12 14.90
C GLN A 204 -19.48 -0.91 14.10
N VAL A 205 -19.39 -0.39 12.86
CA VAL A 205 -20.59 -0.29 12.01
C VAL A 205 -21.14 -1.67 11.65
N LEU A 206 -20.29 -2.65 11.33
CA LEU A 206 -20.74 -4.00 10.97
C LEU A 206 -21.46 -4.73 12.10
N ILE A 207 -21.09 -4.48 13.37
CA ILE A 207 -21.75 -5.06 14.55
C ILE A 207 -22.91 -4.19 15.09
N GLY A 208 -23.36 -3.19 14.33
CA GLY A 208 -24.51 -2.36 14.66
C GLY A 208 -24.24 -1.23 15.66
N LYS A 209 -22.96 -0.95 15.98
CA LYS A 209 -22.54 0.11 16.91
C LYS A 209 -22.09 1.37 16.16
N SER A 210 -22.97 1.88 15.28
CA SER A 210 -22.66 3.05 14.44
C SER A 210 -22.26 4.30 15.23
N ASP A 211 -22.85 4.53 16.40
CA ASP A 211 -22.51 5.70 17.24
C ASP A 211 -21.05 5.69 17.70
N VAL A 212 -20.51 4.50 18.00
CA VAL A 212 -19.09 4.33 18.38
C VAL A 212 -18.20 4.65 17.18
N ALA A 213 -18.54 4.15 15.99
CA ALA A 213 -17.81 4.43 14.76
C ALA A 213 -17.80 5.92 14.43
N ILE A 214 -18.94 6.60 14.53
CA ILE A 214 -19.08 8.04 14.28
C ILE A 214 -18.18 8.83 15.22
N LYS A 215 -18.17 8.49 16.51
CA LYS A 215 -17.31 9.14 17.51
C LYS A 215 -15.83 8.99 17.14
N LEU A 216 -15.37 7.76 16.88
CA LEU A 216 -13.98 7.48 16.51
C LEU A 216 -13.54 8.26 15.27
N LEU A 217 -14.40 8.35 14.26
CA LEU A 217 -14.09 9.03 13.00
C LEU A 217 -14.09 10.55 13.18
N LYS A 218 -15.04 11.14 13.91
CA LYS A 218 -15.02 12.58 14.21
C LYS A 218 -13.82 13.01 15.03
N GLU A 219 -13.38 12.18 15.99
CA GLU A 219 -12.13 12.42 16.74
C GLU A 219 -10.91 12.41 15.80
N CYS A 220 -10.87 11.50 14.82
CA CYS A 220 -9.82 11.52 13.78
C CYS A 220 -9.88 12.79 12.93
N GLU A 221 -11.06 13.22 12.52
CA GLU A 221 -11.24 14.42 11.69
C GLU A 221 -10.72 15.68 12.41
N ILE A 222 -11.04 15.83 13.70
CA ILE A 222 -10.55 16.95 14.53
C ILE A 222 -9.02 16.91 14.64
N LYS A 223 -8.45 15.73 14.88
CA LYS A 223 -7.01 15.56 15.06
C LYS A 223 -6.21 15.77 13.77
N ASP A 224 -6.68 15.17 12.68
CA ASP A 224 -5.97 15.10 11.40
C ASP A 224 -6.34 16.29 10.48
N GLY A 225 -7.35 17.08 10.85
CA GLY A 225 -7.90 18.22 10.09
C GLY A 225 -8.81 17.80 8.92
N LYS A 226 -8.69 16.55 8.46
CA LYS A 226 -9.56 15.94 7.44
C LYS A 226 -9.58 14.42 7.58
N LEU A 227 -10.65 13.79 7.08
CA LEU A 227 -10.70 12.34 6.93
C LEU A 227 -9.99 11.88 5.65
N SER A 228 -9.38 10.70 5.71
CA SER A 228 -9.00 9.99 4.48
C SER A 228 -10.24 9.52 3.73
N PRO A 229 -10.16 9.23 2.42
CA PRO A 229 -11.32 8.79 1.65
C PRO A 229 -12.01 7.55 2.26
N MET A 230 -11.22 6.58 2.73
CA MET A 230 -11.76 5.38 3.39
C MET A 230 -12.53 5.72 4.68
N LYS A 231 -11.96 6.56 5.54
CA LYS A 231 -12.61 7.01 6.79
C LYS A 231 -13.91 7.77 6.48
N LYS A 232 -13.89 8.62 5.45
CA LYS A 232 -15.08 9.37 4.97
C LYS A 232 -16.18 8.42 4.48
N CYS A 233 -15.82 7.41 3.69
CA CYS A 233 -16.74 6.37 3.24
C CYS A 233 -17.41 5.65 4.42
N ILE A 234 -16.63 5.22 5.42
CA ILE A 234 -17.14 4.52 6.60
C ILE A 234 -18.04 5.45 7.43
N LEU A 235 -17.69 6.74 7.56
CA LEU A 235 -18.52 7.73 8.24
C LEU A 235 -19.88 7.89 7.53
N GLY A 236 -19.87 8.05 6.21
CA GLY A 236 -21.09 8.11 5.40
C GLY A 236 -21.94 6.86 5.58
N TYR A 237 -21.33 5.67 5.61
CA TYR A 237 -22.05 4.42 5.89
C TYR A 237 -22.67 4.39 7.29
N ALA A 238 -21.93 4.83 8.32
CA ALA A 238 -22.42 4.88 9.70
C ALA A 238 -23.60 5.86 9.87
N LEU A 239 -23.54 7.01 9.20
CA LEU A 239 -24.57 8.05 9.20
C LEU A 239 -25.73 7.78 8.24
N LYS A 240 -25.61 6.77 7.36
CA LYS A 240 -26.50 6.56 6.21
C LYS A 240 -26.56 7.78 5.28
N ASP A 241 -25.45 8.52 5.19
CA ASP A 241 -25.28 9.68 4.32
C ASP A 241 -24.59 9.26 3.02
N THR A 242 -25.37 9.13 1.95
CA THR A 242 -24.87 8.73 0.63
C THR A 242 -23.98 9.79 0.00
N LYS A 243 -24.18 11.07 0.32
CA LYS A 243 -23.37 12.16 -0.23
C LYS A 243 -21.94 12.08 0.29
N LEU A 244 -21.76 11.75 1.58
CA LEU A 244 -20.43 11.48 2.15
C LEU A 244 -19.70 10.33 1.45
N ILE A 245 -20.45 9.29 1.03
CA ILE A 245 -19.89 8.16 0.28
C ILE A 245 -19.50 8.59 -1.13
N GLU A 246 -20.34 9.36 -1.81
CA GLU A 246 -20.03 9.92 -3.13
C GLU A 246 -18.80 10.82 -3.10
N GLU A 247 -18.69 11.70 -2.10
CA GLU A 247 -17.50 12.53 -1.88
C GLU A 247 -16.25 11.67 -1.66
N SER A 248 -16.36 10.56 -0.92
CA SER A 248 -15.23 9.65 -0.74
C SER A 248 -14.76 9.00 -2.04
N ILE A 249 -15.67 8.74 -2.99
CA ILE A 249 -15.31 8.22 -4.32
C ILE A 249 -14.48 9.26 -5.07
N VAL A 250 -14.93 10.51 -5.07
CA VAL A 250 -14.21 11.62 -5.70
C VAL A 250 -12.84 11.81 -5.07
N ASP A 251 -12.74 11.76 -3.75
CA ASP A 251 -11.45 11.91 -3.07
C ASP A 251 -10.47 10.80 -3.45
N PHE A 252 -10.92 9.54 -3.49
CA PHE A 252 -10.08 8.42 -3.96
C PHE A 252 -9.58 8.63 -5.39
N GLU A 253 -10.45 9.11 -6.30
CA GLU A 253 -10.08 9.34 -7.69
C GLU A 253 -9.09 10.52 -7.83
N CYS A 254 -9.28 11.59 -7.05
CA CYS A 254 -8.35 12.72 -6.97
C CYS A 254 -6.98 12.34 -6.42
N GLU A 255 -6.93 11.40 -5.47
CA GLU A 255 -5.69 10.82 -4.92
C GLU A 255 -5.07 9.77 -5.87
N GLY A 256 -5.71 9.46 -7.00
CA GLY A 256 -5.21 8.45 -7.95
C GLY A 256 -5.35 7.01 -7.45
N ASN A 257 -6.23 6.78 -6.47
CA ASN A 257 -6.48 5.47 -5.88
C ASN A 257 -7.80 4.89 -6.39
N ARG A 258 -7.76 4.44 -7.65
CA ARG A 258 -8.90 3.87 -8.37
C ARG A 258 -9.31 2.52 -7.81
N PHE A 259 -8.37 1.71 -7.34
CA PHE A 259 -8.67 0.39 -6.80
C PHE A 259 -9.51 0.44 -5.53
N TYR A 260 -9.11 1.25 -4.53
CA TYR A 260 -9.90 1.37 -3.31
C TYR A 260 -11.21 2.12 -3.51
N SER A 261 -11.35 2.95 -4.55
CA SER A 261 -12.64 3.55 -4.95
C SER A 261 -13.74 2.51 -5.21
N LYS A 262 -13.39 1.26 -5.53
CA LYS A 262 -14.34 0.15 -5.68
C LYS A 262 -15.16 -0.11 -4.42
N PHE A 263 -14.58 0.13 -3.25
CA PHE A 263 -15.26 -0.10 -1.98
C PHE A 263 -16.45 0.84 -1.75
N PRO A 264 -16.30 2.17 -1.74
CA PRO A 264 -17.44 3.08 -1.62
C PRO A 264 -18.46 2.90 -2.75
N LYS A 265 -18.01 2.64 -4.00
CA LYS A 265 -18.90 2.31 -5.13
C LYS A 265 -19.79 1.10 -4.81
N LYS A 266 -19.22 0.02 -4.28
CA LYS A 266 -19.98 -1.18 -3.84
C LYS A 266 -20.91 -0.86 -2.68
N MET A 267 -20.53 0.02 -1.76
CA MET A 267 -21.37 0.41 -0.61
C MET A 267 -22.58 1.25 -1.05
N LEU A 268 -22.38 2.21 -1.97
CA LEU A 268 -23.44 3.04 -2.52
C LEU A 268 -24.51 2.21 -3.24
N VAL A 269 -24.10 1.18 -3.99
CA VAL A 269 -25.03 0.22 -4.62
C VAL A 269 -25.87 -0.54 -3.58
N LYS A 270 -25.30 -0.88 -2.42
CA LYS A 270 -26.06 -1.54 -1.34
C LYS A 270 -27.11 -0.62 -0.74
N PHE A 271 -26.81 0.67 -0.58
CA PHE A 271 -27.79 1.65 -0.09
C PHE A 271 -28.95 1.84 -1.06
N THR A 272 -28.66 2.03 -2.35
CA THR A 272 -29.69 2.25 -3.36
C THR A 272 -30.62 1.05 -3.53
N LYS A 273 -30.09 -0.19 -3.45
CA LYS A 273 -30.89 -1.42 -3.47
C LYS A 273 -31.71 -1.64 -2.20
N ASN A 274 -31.17 -1.30 -1.03
CA ASN A 274 -31.90 -1.44 0.24
C ASN A 274 -32.92 -0.30 0.46
N GLY A 275 -32.72 0.85 -0.19
CA GLY A 275 -33.66 1.98 -0.20
C GLY A 275 -34.87 1.79 -1.11
N THR A 276 -34.81 0.89 -2.09
CA THR A 276 -35.95 0.60 -3.01
C THR A 276 -36.96 -0.41 -2.46
N MET A 277 -36.78 -0.95 -1.24
CA MET A 277 -37.76 -1.86 -0.61
C MET A 277 -38.76 -1.16 0.35
N CYS A 278 -38.77 0.17 0.43
CA CYS A 278 -39.74 0.91 1.23
C CYS A 278 -40.36 2.07 0.44
N GLU A 279 -41.10 1.76 -0.64
CA GLU A 279 -42.14 2.64 -1.21
C GLU A 279 -43.00 1.80 -2.18
N GLY A 280 -43.65 0.79 -1.62
CA GLY A 280 -44.59 -0.09 -2.34
C GLY A 280 -45.79 -0.39 -1.46
N GLY A 281 -46.37 0.66 -0.87
CA GLY A 281 -47.57 0.60 -0.05
C GLY A 281 -48.71 1.36 -0.70
N VAL A 282 -49.46 0.64 -1.55
CA VAL A 282 -50.93 0.68 -1.73
C VAL A 282 -51.62 2.06 -1.84
N ILE A 283 -52.16 2.35 -3.03
CA ILE A 283 -53.47 3.02 -3.17
C ILE A 283 -54.52 1.92 -3.22
#